data_AF-A0A239CM29-F1
#
_entry.id   AF-A0A239CM29-F1
#
_cell.length_a   1.000
_cell.length_b   1.000
_cell.length_c   1.000
_cell.angle_alpha   90.00
_cell.angle_beta   90.00
_cell.angle_gamma   90.00
#
_symmetry.space_group_name_H-M   'P 1'
#
loop_
_entity.id
_entity.type
_entity.pdbx_description
1 polymer ?
#
loop_
_entity_poly.entity_id
_entity_poly.type
_entity_poly.pdbx_seq_one_letter_code
_entity_poly.pdbx_strand_id
1 'polypeptide(L)'
;MPDQVIDPAELRVALPSADALATLGEARAAIDGIDAALATLLEHRAAVAAAVQRLKPVGGFAGRDPRREREIVEAMAARAPSLGAARLAPIVNAIIEAGLDAAEARR
;
A
#
# COMPACT_ATOMS: atom_id res chain seq x y z
N MET A 1 -8.94 -14.89 -30.90
CA MET A 1 -8.21 -14.06 -29.92
C MET A 1 -9.28 -13.41 -29.07
N PRO A 2 -9.55 -13.86 -27.83
CA PRO A 2 -10.57 -13.21 -27.03
C PRO A 2 -10.03 -11.83 -26.63
N ASP A 3 -10.85 -10.85 -26.98
CA ASP A 3 -10.75 -9.45 -26.66
C ASP A 3 -10.59 -9.28 -25.14
N GLN A 4 -9.43 -8.80 -24.69
CA GLN A 4 -9.19 -8.48 -23.29
C GLN A 4 -9.97 -7.19 -22.98
N VAL A 5 -11.23 -7.35 -22.57
CA VAL A 5 -11.97 -6.27 -21.92
C VAL A 5 -11.23 -5.97 -20.61
N ILE A 6 -10.45 -4.90 -20.61
CA ILE A 6 -9.82 -4.36 -19.41
C ILE A 6 -10.94 -3.69 -18.61
N ASP A 7 -11.33 -4.33 -17.51
CA ASP A 7 -12.13 -3.68 -16.48
C ASP A 7 -11.27 -2.56 -15.86
N PRO A 8 -11.68 -1.28 -15.92
CA PRO A 8 -10.87 -0.14 -15.48
C PRO A 8 -10.59 -0.11 -13.96
N ALA A 9 -11.11 -1.05 -13.17
CA ALA A 9 -10.95 -1.08 -11.71
C ALA A 9 -9.87 -2.05 -11.18
N GLU A 10 -9.24 -2.89 -12.02
CA GLU A 10 -8.31 -3.93 -11.55
C GLU A 10 -6.84 -3.57 -11.84
N LEU A 11 -6.03 -3.44 -10.78
CA LEU A 11 -4.57 -3.36 -10.92
C LEU A 11 -3.96 -4.76 -11.03
N ARG A 12 -3.33 -5.06 -12.16
CA ARG A 12 -2.54 -6.28 -12.34
C ARG A 12 -1.05 -5.98 -12.22
N VAL A 13 -0.40 -6.66 -11.27
CA VAL A 13 1.02 -6.49 -10.99
C VAL A 13 1.74 -7.79 -11.35
N ALA A 14 2.72 -7.70 -12.24
CA ALA A 14 3.63 -8.81 -12.48
C ALA A 14 4.57 -8.96 -11.27
N LEU A 15 4.62 -10.14 -10.67
CA LEU A 15 5.51 -10.45 -9.56
C LEU A 15 6.67 -11.31 -10.07
N PRO A 16 7.82 -10.71 -10.44
CA PRO A 16 8.96 -11.48 -10.94
C PRO A 16 9.52 -12.37 -9.83
N SER A 17 9.93 -13.58 -10.20
CA SER A 17 10.68 -14.47 -9.31
C SER A 17 12.07 -13.89 -9.09
N ALA A 18 12.48 -13.71 -7.82
CA ALA A 18 13.82 -13.22 -7.49
C ALA A 18 14.91 -14.15 -8.02
N ASP A 19 14.66 -15.46 -8.01
CA ASP A 19 15.61 -16.49 -8.48
C ASP A 19 15.78 -16.49 -10.01
N ALA A 20 14.87 -15.85 -10.75
CA ALA A 20 14.92 -15.77 -12.21
C ALA A 20 15.69 -14.54 -12.72
N LEU A 21 16.08 -13.62 -11.84
CA LEU A 21 16.80 -12.41 -12.21
C LEU A 21 18.30 -12.71 -12.31
N ALA A 22 18.89 -12.49 -13.48
CA ALA A 22 20.28 -12.84 -13.77
C ALA A 22 21.23 -11.63 -13.68
N THR A 23 20.68 -10.42 -13.78
CA THR A 23 21.48 -9.18 -13.79
C THR A 23 20.94 -8.13 -12.82
N LEU A 24 21.83 -7.22 -12.40
CA LEU A 24 21.45 -6.05 -11.60
C LEU A 24 20.46 -5.13 -12.34
N GLY A 25 20.58 -5.03 -13.67
CA GLY A 25 19.66 -4.25 -14.50
C GLY A 25 18.24 -4.80 -14.45
N GLU A 26 18.08 -6.12 -14.60
CA GLU A 26 16.78 -6.79 -14.48
C GLU A 26 16.18 -6.62 -13.08
N ALA A 27 16.99 -6.77 -12.03
CA ALA A 27 16.52 -6.61 -10.66
C ALA A 27 16.03 -5.18 -10.37
N ARG A 28 16.71 -4.16 -10.88
CA ARG A 28 16.28 -2.76 -10.73
C ARG A 28 14.99 -2.49 -11.51
N ALA A 29 14.90 -2.94 -12.75
CA ALA A 29 13.68 -2.80 -13.53
C ALA A 29 12.48 -3.51 -12.88
N ALA A 30 12.70 -4.66 -12.25
CA ALA A 30 11.69 -5.35 -11.45
C ALA A 30 11.23 -4.52 -10.23
N ILE A 31 12.16 -3.91 -9.50
CA ILE A 31 11.85 -3.00 -8.38
C ILE A 31 11.05 -1.80 -8.88
N ASP A 32 11.48 -1.14 -9.96
CA ASP A 32 10.80 0.02 -10.52
C ASP A 32 9.33 -0.30 -10.89
N GLY A 33 9.09 -1.48 -11.45
CA GLY A 33 7.73 -1.96 -11.76
C GLY A 33 6.87 -2.18 -10.50
N ILE A 34 7.46 -2.75 -9.45
CA ILE A 34 6.79 -2.92 -8.16
C ILE A 34 6.49 -1.55 -7.53
N ASP A 35 7.44 -0.63 -7.55
CA ASP A 35 7.31 0.71 -6.98
C ASP A 35 6.25 1.54 -7.70
N ALA A 36 6.15 1.44 -9.03
CA ALA A 36 5.06 2.03 -9.79
C ALA A 36 3.68 1.52 -9.32
N ALA A 37 3.55 0.20 -9.13
CA ALA A 37 2.32 -0.39 -8.61
C ALA A 37 2.03 0.05 -7.17
N LEU A 38 3.05 0.12 -6.31
CA LEU A 38 2.93 0.63 -4.94
C LEU A 38 2.45 2.08 -4.94
N ALA A 39 2.99 2.95 -5.80
CA ALA A 39 2.59 4.34 -5.91
C ALA A 39 1.10 4.47 -6.25
N THR A 40 0.61 3.71 -7.24
CA THR A 40 -0.82 3.66 -7.57
C THR A 40 -1.65 3.18 -6.37
N LEU A 41 -1.27 2.09 -5.71
CA LEU A 41 -1.99 1.57 -4.55
C LEU A 41 -2.03 2.56 -3.38
N LEU A 42 -0.93 3.28 -3.14
CA LEU A 42 -0.84 4.29 -2.09
C LEU A 42 -1.76 5.48 -2.34
N GLU A 43 -1.85 5.97 -3.59
CA GLU A 43 -2.79 7.02 -3.97
C GLU A 43 -4.24 6.60 -3.70
N HIS A 44 -4.63 5.42 -4.18
CA HIS A 44 -5.97 4.87 -3.93
C HIS A 44 -6.23 4.66 -2.43
N ARG A 45 -5.24 4.14 -1.69
CA ARG A 45 -5.35 3.96 -0.23
C ARG A 45 -5.55 5.30 0.48
N ALA A 46 -4.83 6.35 0.10
CA ALA A 46 -4.99 7.68 0.67
C ALA A 46 -6.39 8.26 0.37
N ALA A 47 -6.92 8.05 -0.84
CA ALA A 47 -8.28 8.47 -1.19
C ALA A 47 -9.35 7.74 -0.34
N VAL A 48 -9.20 6.43 -0.13
CA VAL A 48 -10.09 5.64 0.75
C VAL A 48 -9.94 6.09 2.22
N ALA A 49 -8.71 6.34 2.68
CA ALA A 49 -8.47 6.87 4.02
C ALA A 49 -9.16 8.22 4.22
N ALA A 50 -9.11 9.12 3.23
CA ALA A 50 -9.82 10.40 3.27
C ALA A 50 -11.34 10.22 3.36
N ALA A 51 -11.91 9.24 2.66
CA ALA A 51 -13.32 8.89 2.80
C ALA A 51 -13.65 8.41 4.22
N VAL A 52 -12.84 7.53 4.80
CA VAL A 52 -12.98 7.09 6.20
C VAL A 52 -12.91 8.28 7.16
N GLN A 53 -11.99 9.23 6.95
CA GLN A 53 -11.85 10.40 7.80
C GLN A 53 -13.07 11.33 7.79
N ARG A 54 -13.84 11.38 6.70
CA ARG A 54 -15.13 12.10 6.65
C ARG A 54 -16.25 11.40 7.42
N LEU A 55 -16.14 10.09 7.60
CA LEU A 55 -17.16 9.27 8.27
C LEU A 55 -16.89 9.14 9.78
N LYS A 56 -15.66 9.37 10.24
CA LYS A 56 -15.30 9.25 11.65
C LYS A 56 -15.87 10.42 12.49
N PRO A 57 -16.37 10.15 13.72
CA PRO A 57 -16.74 11.20 14.66
C PRO A 57 -15.55 12.08 15.07
N VAL A 58 -14.36 11.48 15.16
CA VAL A 58 -13.08 12.17 15.42
C VAL A 58 -12.14 11.85 14.27
N GLY A 59 -11.83 12.86 13.45
CA GLY A 59 -10.94 12.72 12.30
C GLY A 59 -9.49 13.09 12.58
N GLY A 60 -8.66 13.02 11.54
CA GLY A 60 -7.23 13.35 11.58
C GLY A 60 -6.42 12.42 12.50
N PHE A 61 -5.31 12.93 12.99
CA PHE A 61 -4.41 12.22 13.91
C PHE A 61 -5.06 11.86 15.25
N ALA A 62 -6.02 12.67 15.73
CA ALA A 62 -6.76 12.39 16.96
C ALA A 62 -7.67 11.15 16.85
N GLY A 63 -8.04 10.76 15.62
CA GLY A 63 -8.85 9.58 15.33
C GLY A 63 -8.06 8.30 15.06
N ARG A 64 -6.77 8.24 15.43
CA ARG A 64 -5.94 7.04 15.30
C ARG A 64 -6.38 5.95 16.27
N ASP A 65 -6.31 4.70 15.82
CA ASP A 65 -6.67 3.52 16.60
C ASP A 65 -5.48 2.56 16.61
N PRO A 66 -4.64 2.59 17.66
CA PRO A 66 -3.45 1.74 17.75
C PRO A 66 -3.76 0.24 17.67
N ARG A 67 -4.96 -0.20 18.09
CA ARG A 67 -5.35 -1.61 17.99
C ARG A 67 -5.60 -1.97 16.53
N ARG A 68 -6.37 -1.14 15.81
CA ARG A 68 -6.64 -1.35 14.38
C ARG A 68 -5.35 -1.29 13.56
N GLU A 69 -4.43 -0.41 13.91
CA GLU A 69 -3.13 -0.28 13.24
C GLU A 69 -2.27 -1.55 13.44
N ARG A 70 -2.24 -2.12 14.65
CA ARG A 70 -1.58 -3.42 14.89
C ARG A 70 -2.20 -4.55 14.08
N GLU A 71 -3.53 -4.63 14.00
CA GLU A 71 -4.21 -5.66 13.19
C GLU A 71 -3.83 -5.58 11.71
N ILE A 72 -3.66 -4.37 11.17
CA ILE A 72 -3.18 -4.16 9.79
C ILE A 72 -1.77 -4.73 9.63
N VAL A 73 -0.87 -4.43 10.57
CA VAL A 73 0.51 -4.93 10.55
C VAL A 73 0.55 -6.46 10.59
N GLU A 74 -0.20 -7.09 11.49
CA GLU A 74 -0.25 -8.56 11.58
C GLU A 74 -0.81 -9.19 10.31
N ALA A 75 -1.87 -8.61 9.74
CA ALA A 75 -2.45 -9.08 8.49
C ALA A 75 -1.49 -8.94 7.29
N MET A 76 -0.64 -7.92 7.28
CA MET A 76 0.41 -7.76 6.28
C MET A 76 1.59 -8.71 6.53
N ALA A 77 1.96 -8.94 7.79
CA ALA A 77 3.06 -9.85 8.16
C ALA A 77 2.78 -11.28 7.72
N ALA A 78 1.53 -11.74 7.80
CA ALA A 78 1.11 -13.05 7.28
C ALA A 78 1.35 -13.20 5.76
N ARG A 79 1.35 -12.09 5.01
CA ARG A 79 1.60 -12.07 3.56
C ARG A 79 3.07 -11.80 3.21
N ALA A 80 3.81 -11.14 4.10
CA ALA A 80 5.22 -10.81 3.93
C ALA A 80 6.07 -11.39 5.09
N PRO A 81 6.19 -12.72 5.18
CA PRO A 81 6.83 -13.39 6.31
C PRO A 81 8.31 -13.04 6.47
N SER A 82 9.01 -12.71 5.38
CA SER A 82 10.41 -12.27 5.41
C SER A 82 10.61 -10.89 6.05
N LEU A 83 9.57 -10.05 6.10
CA LEU A 83 9.58 -8.77 6.80
C LEU A 83 9.10 -8.91 8.24
N GLY A 84 8.00 -9.67 8.44
CA GLY A 84 7.35 -9.82 9.73
C GLY A 84 6.77 -8.52 10.29
N ALA A 85 6.06 -8.61 11.41
CA ALA A 85 5.34 -7.48 12.00
C ALA A 85 6.27 -6.33 12.41
N ALA A 86 7.44 -6.64 12.98
CA ALA A 86 8.36 -5.64 13.50
C ALA A 86 8.89 -4.68 12.41
N ARG A 87 9.23 -5.20 11.22
CA ARG A 87 9.70 -4.36 10.11
C ARG A 87 8.56 -3.68 9.36
N LEU A 88 7.38 -4.29 9.35
CA LEU A 88 6.19 -3.70 8.72
C LEU A 88 5.56 -2.57 9.54
N ALA A 89 5.64 -2.62 10.86
CA ALA A 89 5.06 -1.60 11.73
C ALA A 89 5.46 -0.15 11.35
N PRO A 90 6.75 0.21 11.21
CA PRO A 90 7.13 1.57 10.81
C PRO A 90 6.67 1.94 9.40
N ILE A 91 6.62 0.98 8.47
CA ILE A 91 6.15 1.21 7.09
C ILE A 91 4.66 1.53 7.08
N VAL A 92 3.86 0.71 7.77
CA VAL A 92 2.41 0.92 7.88
C VAL A 92 2.11 2.25 8.57
N ASN A 93 2.88 2.60 9.61
CA ASN A 93 2.76 3.90 10.27
C ASN A 93 2.94 5.05 9.27
N ALA A 94 4.04 5.04 8.51
CA ALA A 94 4.30 6.08 7.51
C ALA A 94 3.19 6.17 6.44
N ILE A 95 2.68 5.02 5.98
CA ILE A 95 1.59 4.96 5.00
C ILE A 95 0.27 5.53 5.58
N ILE A 96 0.01 5.35 6.88
CA ILE A 96 -1.16 5.94 7.55
C ILE A 96 -0.98 7.44 7.67
N GLU A 97 0.15 7.90 8.17
CA GLU A 97 0.46 9.33 8.37
C GLU A 97 0.38 10.10 7.05
N ALA A 98 1.02 9.61 5.99
CA ALA A 98 0.92 10.22 4.66
C ALA A 98 -0.53 10.32 4.14
N GLY A 99 -1.37 9.32 4.44
CA GLY A 99 -2.79 9.35 4.09
C GLY A 99 -3.60 10.36 4.90
N LEU A 100 -3.25 10.57 6.18
CA LEU A 100 -3.85 11.60 7.03
C LEU A 100 -3.45 13.00 6.54
N ASP A 101 -2.16 13.22 6.28
CA ASP A 101 -1.62 14.49 5.77
C ASP A 101 -2.29 14.86 4.43
N ALA A 102 -2.37 13.92 3.49
CA ALA A 102 -3.03 14.15 2.22
C ALA A 102 -4.53 14.45 2.37
N ALA A 103 -5.21 13.83 3.35
CA ALA A 103 -6.62 14.12 3.63
C ALA A 103 -6.83 15.50 4.24
N GLU A 104 -5.88 15.98 5.06
CA GLU A 104 -5.90 17.32 5.64
C GLU A 104 -5.63 18.40 4.59
N ALA A 105 -4.67 18.18 3.69
CA ALA A 105 -4.33 19.12 2.62
C ALA A 105 -5.44 19.36 1.57
N ARG A 106 -6.46 18.48 1.53
CA ARG A 106 -7.62 18.58 0.63
C ARG A 106 -8.84 19.29 1.23
N ARG A 107 -8.77 19.68 2.51
CA ARG A 107 -9.83 20.44 3.20
C ARG A 107 -9.69 21.92 2.95
#